data_AF-A0AA38GQY9-F1
#
_entry.id   AF-A0AA38GQY9-F1
#
_cell.length_a   1.000
_cell.length_b   1.000
_cell.length_c   1.000
_cell.angle_alpha   90.00
_cell.angle_beta   90.00
_cell.angle_gamma   90.00
#
_symmetry.space_group_name_H-M   'P 1'
#
loop_
_entity.id
_entity.type
_entity.pdbx_description
1 polymer ?
#
loop_
_entity_poly.entity_id
_entity_poly.type
_entity_poly.pdbx_seq_one_letter_code
_entity_poly.pdbx_strand_id
1 'polypeptide(L)'
;PTKNVREKDIKRQTLLELVDFIQSGSNKLNETAQEELAKMIAENLFRGLPPASHENTGSESFDPEEEEPCMEPSWPHLQIVYELLLRYVVSTDTDPKIAKRYIDHSFVLRLLDLFDSEDPREREYLKTKLHRIYGKFMVCRPFIRKAINNIFYRFMMETERHNGIGELLEILGSIINGFALPMKEQHKLFLVRALIPLHKPKCVALYHQQLSYCITQFVEKDYKLADTVIRGLLRHWPLKNCQKEVLFLGELEEILDATQAVEFQRCMIPLFRQIGRCLNSSQFQ
;
A
#
# COMPACT_ATOMS: atom_id res chain seq x y z
N PRO A 1 -21.93 12.16 17.40
CA PRO A 1 -21.46 13.50 16.91
C PRO A 1 -21.70 14.67 17.90
N THR A 2 -22.89 14.78 18.50
CA THR A 2 -23.36 15.98 19.25
C THR A 2 -22.97 16.07 20.73
N LYS A 3 -22.34 15.05 21.31
CA LYS A 3 -21.85 15.08 22.70
C LYS A 3 -20.48 15.75 22.80
N ASN A 4 -20.26 16.51 23.87
CA ASN A 4 -18.99 17.15 24.25
C ASN A 4 -18.40 18.07 23.16
N VAL A 5 -19.25 18.91 22.55
CA VAL A 5 -18.85 19.78 21.43
C VAL A 5 -17.73 20.73 21.85
N ARG A 6 -17.88 21.37 23.02
CA ARG A 6 -16.89 22.32 23.55
C ARG A 6 -15.54 21.65 23.79
N GLU A 7 -15.51 20.49 24.43
CA GLU A 7 -14.28 19.75 24.73
C GLU A 7 -13.59 19.28 23.45
N LYS A 8 -14.36 18.87 22.45
CA LYS A 8 -13.85 18.50 21.12
C LYS A 8 -13.22 19.69 20.40
N ASP A 9 -13.83 20.87 20.48
CA ASP A 9 -13.27 22.08 19.88
C ASP A 9 -11.99 22.51 20.60
N ILE A 10 -11.95 22.43 21.93
CA ILE A 10 -10.73 22.67 22.71
C ILE A 10 -9.62 21.71 22.28
N LYS A 11 -9.90 20.39 22.23
CA LYS A 11 -8.92 19.40 21.77
C LYS A 11 -8.40 19.73 20.37
N ARG A 12 -9.30 20.08 19.45
CA ARG A 12 -8.95 20.43 18.07
C ARG A 12 -8.00 21.63 18.03
N GLN A 13 -8.33 22.70 18.75
CA GLN A 13 -7.52 23.91 18.81
C GLN A 13 -6.13 23.63 19.41
N THR A 14 -6.06 22.87 20.51
CA THR A 14 -4.78 22.48 21.13
C THR A 14 -3.92 21.65 20.18
N LEU A 15 -4.52 20.71 19.41
CA LEU A 15 -3.76 19.93 18.43
C LEU A 15 -3.20 20.81 17.31
N LEU A 16 -3.94 21.83 16.85
CA LEU A 16 -3.46 22.77 15.83
C LEU A 16 -2.29 23.61 16.37
N GLU A 17 -2.39 24.12 17.59
CA GLU A 17 -1.30 24.86 18.24
C GLU A 17 -0.03 24.00 18.39
N LEU A 18 -0.19 22.70 18.66
CA LEU A 18 0.94 21.76 18.69
C LEU A 18 1.58 21.57 17.31
N VAL A 19 0.78 21.54 16.24
CA VAL A 19 1.31 21.47 14.85
C VAL A 19 2.14 22.71 14.56
N ASP A 20 1.59 23.90 14.84
CA ASP A 20 2.27 25.17 14.62
C ASP A 20 3.55 25.28 15.45
N PHE A 21 3.52 24.82 16.70
CA PHE A 21 4.69 24.77 17.58
C PHE A 21 5.81 23.90 16.98
N ILE A 22 5.51 22.66 16.57
CA ILE A 22 6.49 21.76 15.96
C ILE A 22 7.01 22.32 14.63
N GLN A 23 6.14 22.94 13.84
CA GLN A 23 6.50 23.53 12.55
C GLN A 23 7.39 24.78 12.70
N SER A 24 7.22 25.56 13.77
CA SER A 24 7.99 26.78 14.00
C SER A 24 9.50 26.54 14.16
N GLY A 25 9.93 25.31 14.47
CA GLY A 25 11.33 24.95 14.67
C GLY A 25 12.03 25.70 15.81
N SER A 26 11.28 26.43 16.62
CA SER A 26 11.84 27.39 17.59
C SER A 26 12.46 26.73 18.81
N ASN A 27 12.13 25.47 19.11
CA ASN A 27 12.70 24.70 20.22
C ASN A 27 12.89 23.22 19.83
N LYS A 28 14.10 22.69 20.04
CA LYS A 28 14.35 21.25 19.94
C LYS A 28 13.49 20.52 20.97
N LEU A 29 12.67 19.57 20.53
CA LEU A 29 11.94 18.68 21.42
C LEU A 29 12.95 17.87 22.24
N ASN A 30 12.94 18.05 23.56
CA ASN A 30 13.74 17.21 24.46
C ASN A 30 13.22 15.74 24.44
N GLU A 31 14.01 14.80 24.94
CA GLU A 31 13.66 13.37 24.85
C GLU A 31 12.32 13.04 25.51
N THR A 32 12.00 13.66 26.64
CA THR A 32 10.72 13.48 27.36
C THR A 32 9.53 13.99 26.54
N ALA A 33 9.63 15.16 25.92
CA ALA A 33 8.56 15.67 25.06
C ALA A 33 8.38 14.80 23.80
N GLN A 34 9.45 14.22 23.27
CA GLN A 34 9.33 13.26 22.16
C GLN A 34 8.61 11.98 22.57
N GLU A 35 8.88 11.45 23.76
CA GLU A 35 8.19 10.27 24.29
C GLU A 35 6.69 10.53 24.47
N GLU A 36 6.32 11.62 25.14
CA GLU A 36 4.91 11.98 25.36
C GLU A 36 4.19 12.30 24.05
N LEU A 37 4.86 12.96 23.10
CA LEU A 37 4.30 13.22 21.77
C LEU A 37 4.04 11.91 21.01
N ALA A 38 5.00 10.98 21.01
CA ALA A 38 4.85 9.70 20.32
C ALA A 38 3.74 8.85 20.97
N LYS A 39 3.65 8.86 22.30
CA LYS A 39 2.58 8.19 23.04
C LYS A 39 1.21 8.80 22.72
N MET A 40 1.09 10.12 22.73
CA MET A 40 -0.15 10.83 22.36
C MET A 40 -0.59 10.47 20.94
N ILE A 41 0.34 10.47 19.98
CA ILE A 41 0.05 10.05 18.59
C ILE A 41 -0.45 8.60 18.59
N ALA A 42 0.26 7.69 19.25
CA ALA A 42 -0.10 6.28 19.29
C ALA A 42 -1.49 6.03 19.90
N GLU A 43 -1.84 6.71 21.01
CA GLU A 43 -3.13 6.56 21.67
C GLU A 43 -4.31 7.12 20.87
N ASN A 44 -4.07 8.14 20.02
CA ASN A 44 -5.13 8.68 19.17
C ASN A 44 -5.30 7.88 17.87
N LEU A 45 -4.22 7.38 17.28
CA LEU A 45 -4.27 6.68 15.99
C LEU A 45 -4.65 5.20 16.12
N PHE A 46 -3.99 4.47 17.02
CA PHE A 46 -4.08 3.01 17.07
C PHE A 46 -5.32 2.55 17.81
N ARG A 47 -6.32 2.18 17.02
CA ARG A 47 -7.63 1.70 17.45
C ARG A 47 -8.01 0.45 16.67
N GLY A 48 -8.92 -0.34 17.21
CA GLY A 48 -9.61 -1.36 16.42
C GLY A 48 -10.46 -0.67 15.36
N LEU A 49 -10.34 -1.10 14.11
CA LEU A 49 -11.22 -0.64 13.05
C LEU A 49 -12.65 -1.14 13.32
N PRO A 50 -13.69 -0.37 12.94
CA PRO A 50 -15.05 -0.84 13.04
C PRO A 50 -15.25 -2.12 12.19
N PRO A 51 -16.21 -3.00 12.54
CA PRO A 51 -16.55 -4.15 11.70
C PRO A 51 -16.91 -3.70 10.30
N ALA A 52 -16.41 -4.42 9.29
CA ALA A 52 -16.63 -4.05 7.91
C ALA A 52 -18.13 -4.13 7.56
N SER A 53 -18.58 -3.28 6.64
CA SER A 53 -20.00 -3.20 6.24
C SER A 53 -20.59 -4.58 5.86
N HIS A 54 -19.83 -5.40 5.13
CA HIS A 54 -20.21 -6.75 4.69
C HIS A 54 -20.33 -7.77 5.83
N GLU A 55 -19.60 -7.61 6.93
CA GLU A 55 -19.73 -8.49 8.11
C GLU A 55 -21.09 -8.29 8.79
N ASN A 56 -21.69 -7.11 8.63
CA ASN A 56 -22.99 -6.78 9.17
C ASN A 56 -24.15 -7.24 8.28
N THR A 57 -23.95 -7.40 6.97
CA THR A 57 -25.01 -7.76 6.02
C THR A 57 -25.10 -9.25 5.72
N GLY A 58 -24.05 -10.04 6.02
CA GLY A 58 -24.02 -11.49 5.75
C GLY A 58 -24.03 -11.84 4.26
N SER A 59 -23.78 -10.87 3.38
CA SER A 59 -23.75 -11.06 1.93
C SER A 59 -22.46 -11.74 1.49
N GLU A 60 -22.57 -12.87 0.77
CA GLU A 60 -21.43 -13.55 0.14
C GLU A 60 -21.02 -12.90 -1.19
N SER A 61 -21.92 -12.14 -1.84
CA SER A 61 -21.62 -11.40 -3.06
C SER A 61 -20.94 -10.08 -2.70
N PHE A 62 -19.61 -10.09 -2.74
CA PHE A 62 -18.77 -8.89 -2.63
C PHE A 62 -18.63 -8.23 -3.99
N ASP A 63 -19.31 -7.12 -4.19
CA ASP A 63 -18.97 -6.15 -5.23
C ASP A 63 -18.36 -4.91 -4.56
N PRO A 64 -17.02 -4.79 -4.55
CA PRO A 64 -16.36 -3.65 -3.93
C PRO A 64 -16.65 -2.31 -4.62
N GLU A 65 -17.18 -2.32 -5.85
CA GLU A 65 -17.55 -1.08 -6.55
C GLU A 65 -18.89 -0.51 -6.07
N GLU A 66 -19.74 -1.33 -5.43
CA GLU A 66 -21.07 -0.94 -4.95
C GLU A 66 -21.12 -0.57 -3.45
N GLU A 67 -20.08 -0.90 -2.67
CA GLU A 67 -20.04 -0.61 -1.23
C GLU A 67 -19.69 0.86 -0.95
N GLU A 68 -20.63 1.62 -0.36
CA GLU A 68 -20.34 2.97 0.12
C GLU A 68 -19.32 2.93 1.28
N PRO A 69 -18.19 3.67 1.20
CA PRO A 69 -17.15 3.60 2.21
C PRO A 69 -17.61 4.25 3.53
N CYS A 70 -17.38 3.56 4.66
CA CYS A 70 -17.63 4.15 5.97
C CYS A 70 -16.62 5.26 6.28
N MET A 71 -17.12 6.48 6.46
CA MET A 71 -16.32 7.65 6.77
C MET A 71 -16.04 7.75 8.28
N GLU A 72 -14.79 8.01 8.66
CA GLU A 72 -14.40 8.08 10.07
C GLU A 72 -14.98 9.34 10.74
N PRO A 73 -15.87 9.19 11.75
CA PRO A 73 -16.54 10.33 12.39
C PRO A 73 -15.58 11.23 13.19
N SER A 74 -14.43 10.70 13.63
CA SER A 74 -13.40 11.43 14.39
C SER A 74 -12.36 12.09 13.48
N TRP A 75 -12.57 12.08 12.16
CA TRP A 75 -11.64 12.61 11.16
C TRP A 75 -11.12 14.02 11.44
N PRO A 76 -11.94 15.01 11.89
CA PRO A 76 -11.44 16.36 12.18
C PRO A 76 -10.33 16.41 13.22
N HIS A 77 -10.24 15.43 14.12
CA HIS A 77 -9.14 15.30 15.08
C HIS A 77 -8.02 14.41 14.54
N LEU A 78 -8.37 13.26 13.96
CA LEU A 78 -7.40 12.29 13.45
C LEU A 78 -6.54 12.87 12.33
N GLN A 79 -7.10 13.69 11.45
CA GLN A 79 -6.35 14.39 10.41
C GLN A 79 -5.19 15.20 11.01
N ILE A 80 -5.43 15.90 12.12
CA ILE A 80 -4.41 16.72 12.79
C ILE A 80 -3.36 15.83 13.47
N VAL A 81 -3.77 14.71 14.05
CA VAL A 81 -2.84 13.74 14.65
C VAL A 81 -1.93 13.11 13.59
N TYR A 82 -2.47 12.75 12.42
CA TYR A 82 -1.66 12.30 11.29
C TYR A 82 -0.70 13.39 10.79
N GLU A 83 -1.11 14.66 10.83
CA GLU A 83 -0.23 15.78 10.49
C GLU A 83 0.91 15.91 11.52
N LEU A 84 0.61 15.82 12.82
CA LEU A 84 1.63 15.78 13.87
C LEU A 84 2.63 14.65 13.66
N LEU A 85 2.16 13.44 13.33
CA LEU A 85 3.04 12.32 12.99
C LEU A 85 3.95 12.64 11.80
N LEU A 86 3.41 13.27 10.75
CA LEU A 86 4.23 13.67 9.60
C LEU A 86 5.32 14.66 10.00
N ARG A 87 4.94 15.70 10.74
CA ARG A 87 5.87 16.74 11.18
C ARG A 87 6.96 16.16 12.07
N TYR A 88 6.60 15.27 12.99
CA TYR A 88 7.57 14.53 13.80
C TYR A 88 8.52 13.67 12.94
N VAL A 89 7.98 12.92 11.99
CA VAL A 89 8.79 12.06 11.10
C VAL A 89 9.67 12.89 10.17
N VAL A 90 9.23 14.01 9.63
CA VAL A 90 10.01 14.80 8.66
C VAL A 90 10.98 15.78 9.34
N SER A 91 10.74 16.14 10.61
CA SER A 91 11.60 17.08 11.35
C SER A 91 13.08 16.71 11.31
N THR A 92 13.91 17.69 10.96
CA THR A 92 15.37 17.55 10.93
C THR A 92 15.99 17.52 12.33
N ASP A 93 15.29 18.08 13.32
CA ASP A 93 15.75 18.10 14.72
C ASP A 93 15.56 16.76 15.43
N THR A 94 14.74 15.87 14.86
CA THR A 94 14.49 14.54 15.38
C THR A 94 15.61 13.59 14.98
N ASP A 95 16.51 13.27 15.92
CA ASP A 95 17.54 12.24 15.73
C ASP A 95 16.90 10.87 15.47
N PRO A 96 17.11 10.25 14.28
CA PRO A 96 16.58 8.93 13.98
C PRO A 96 16.98 7.84 14.98
N LYS A 97 18.12 7.99 15.67
CA LYS A 97 18.60 7.04 16.69
C LYS A 97 17.77 7.09 17.98
N ILE A 98 17.18 8.24 18.29
CA ILE A 98 16.29 8.42 19.45
C ILE A 98 14.87 8.06 19.03
N ALA A 99 14.38 8.62 17.91
CA ALA A 99 13.01 8.40 17.44
C ALA A 99 12.67 6.93 17.16
N LYS A 100 13.64 6.09 16.77
CA LYS A 100 13.42 4.64 16.61
C LYS A 100 13.02 3.92 17.90
N ARG A 101 13.25 4.52 19.07
CA ARG A 101 12.79 3.96 20.37
C ARG A 101 11.27 4.03 20.49
N TYR A 102 10.65 4.99 19.80
CA TYR A 102 9.20 5.23 19.84
C TYR A 102 8.50 4.74 18.57
N ILE A 103 9.17 4.84 17.42
CA ILE A 103 8.75 4.25 16.14
C ILE A 103 9.43 2.89 15.98
N ASP A 104 9.03 1.96 16.84
CA ASP A 104 9.52 0.59 16.85
C ASP A 104 8.70 -0.32 15.91
N HIS A 105 9.00 -1.62 15.90
CA HIS A 105 8.26 -2.58 15.09
C HIS A 105 6.78 -2.68 15.48
N SER A 106 6.45 -2.50 16.75
CA SER A 106 5.06 -2.53 17.24
C SER A 106 4.27 -1.33 16.72
N PHE A 107 4.86 -0.13 16.74
CA PHE A 107 4.29 1.07 16.14
C PHE A 107 4.03 0.87 14.65
N VAL A 108 5.01 0.35 13.90
CA VAL A 108 4.86 0.11 12.47
C VAL A 108 3.79 -0.93 12.16
N LEU A 109 3.69 -2.00 12.95
CA LEU A 109 2.67 -3.02 12.75
C LEU A 109 1.26 -2.45 12.96
N ARG A 110 1.04 -1.74 14.07
CA ARG A 110 -0.25 -1.08 14.33
C ARG A 110 -0.59 0.00 13.29
N LEU A 111 0.41 0.68 12.73
CA LEU A 111 0.20 1.62 11.62
C LEU A 111 -0.22 0.88 10.34
N LEU A 112 0.35 -0.30 10.08
CA LEU A 112 -0.03 -1.14 8.94
C LEU A 112 -1.44 -1.71 9.09
N ASP A 113 -1.86 -2.08 10.30
CA ASP A 113 -3.22 -2.58 10.55
C ASP A 113 -4.30 -1.55 10.17
N LEU A 114 -4.00 -0.25 10.28
CA LEU A 114 -4.92 0.84 9.90
C LEU A 114 -5.11 0.98 8.39
N PHE A 115 -4.28 0.36 7.53
CA PHE A 115 -4.48 0.40 6.08
C PHE A 115 -5.76 -0.30 5.64
N ASP A 116 -6.37 -1.12 6.50
CA ASP A 116 -7.65 -1.75 6.24
C ASP A 116 -8.85 -0.82 6.53
N SER A 117 -8.61 0.45 6.90
CA SER A 117 -9.67 1.45 7.08
C SER A 117 -10.51 1.62 5.82
N GLU A 118 -11.83 1.64 5.94
CA GLU A 118 -12.75 1.92 4.83
C GLU A 118 -12.65 3.37 4.34
N ASP A 119 -12.19 4.31 5.18
CA ASP A 119 -12.05 5.72 4.84
C ASP A 119 -10.84 5.96 3.93
N PRO A 120 -11.03 6.31 2.64
CA PRO A 120 -9.93 6.52 1.70
C PRO A 120 -9.01 7.68 2.12
N ARG A 121 -9.52 8.65 2.88
CA ARG A 121 -8.72 9.78 3.37
C ARG A 121 -7.69 9.28 4.38
N GLU A 122 -8.09 8.36 5.26
CA GLU A 122 -7.17 7.78 6.24
C GLU A 122 -6.07 6.99 5.55
N ARG A 123 -6.41 6.16 4.55
CA ARG A 123 -5.45 5.38 3.77
C ARG A 123 -4.44 6.27 3.03
N GLU A 124 -4.87 7.38 2.45
CA GLU A 124 -3.97 8.33 1.79
C GLU A 124 -2.95 8.97 2.76
N TYR A 125 -3.39 9.30 3.98
CA TYR A 125 -2.49 9.81 5.01
C TYR A 125 -1.52 8.72 5.47
N LEU A 126 -2.00 7.51 5.74
CA LEU A 126 -1.19 6.35 6.12
C LEU A 126 -0.11 6.06 5.08
N LYS A 127 -0.48 6.05 3.79
CA LYS A 127 0.43 5.89 2.66
C LYS A 127 1.61 6.85 2.75
N THR A 128 1.29 8.13 2.91
CA THR A 128 2.29 9.19 3.03
C THR A 128 3.16 9.00 4.26
N LYS A 129 2.59 8.67 5.43
CA LYS A 129 3.38 8.55 6.68
C LYS A 129 4.29 7.33 6.63
N LEU A 130 3.78 6.18 6.19
CA LEU A 130 4.56 4.95 6.08
C LEU A 130 5.71 5.11 5.09
N HIS A 131 5.49 5.78 3.95
CA HIS A 131 6.55 6.06 2.98
C HIS A 131 7.67 6.94 3.59
N ARG A 132 7.31 7.98 4.36
CA ARG A 132 8.31 8.83 5.05
C ARG A 132 9.05 8.07 6.15
N ILE A 133 8.36 7.22 6.91
CA ILE A 133 8.97 6.35 7.92
C ILE A 133 9.96 5.39 7.23
N TYR A 134 9.59 4.75 6.13
CA TYR A 134 10.46 3.88 5.35
C TYR A 134 11.71 4.60 4.85
N GLY A 135 11.54 5.82 4.35
CA GLY A 135 12.63 6.67 3.86
C GLY A 135 13.63 7.02 4.95
N LYS A 136 13.15 7.57 6.07
CA LYS A 136 13.98 8.09 7.18
C LYS A 136 14.59 6.98 8.04
N PHE A 137 13.80 5.97 8.42
CA PHE A 137 14.24 4.93 9.35
C PHE A 137 14.71 3.68 8.60
N MET A 138 15.95 3.74 8.09
CA MET A 138 16.53 2.65 7.29
C MET A 138 16.50 1.29 8.00
N VAL A 139 16.63 1.28 9.33
CA VAL A 139 16.59 0.06 10.16
C VAL A 139 15.24 -0.67 10.11
N CYS A 140 14.14 0.05 9.88
CA CYS A 140 12.80 -0.52 9.82
C CYS A 140 12.46 -1.09 8.43
N ARG A 141 13.24 -0.77 7.39
CA ARG A 141 12.94 -1.17 6.00
C ARG A 141 12.77 -2.67 5.79
N PRO A 142 13.59 -3.56 6.38
CA PRO A 142 13.38 -5.01 6.26
C PRO A 142 12.07 -5.45 6.91
N PHE A 143 11.76 -4.90 8.08
CA PHE A 143 10.53 -5.22 8.81
C PHE A 143 9.29 -4.76 8.06
N ILE A 144 9.25 -3.50 7.58
CA ILE A 144 8.14 -2.97 6.79
C ILE A 144 7.87 -3.84 5.57
N ARG A 145 8.91 -4.17 4.78
CA ARG A 145 8.74 -5.05 3.60
C ARG A 145 8.21 -6.43 3.97
N LYS A 146 8.67 -7.02 5.08
CA LYS A 146 8.18 -8.31 5.56
C LYS A 146 6.72 -8.22 6.00
N ALA A 147 6.34 -7.17 6.71
CA ALA A 147 4.98 -6.97 7.20
C ALA A 147 3.99 -6.75 6.03
N ILE A 148 4.32 -5.90 5.06
CA ILE A 148 3.50 -5.73 3.85
C ILE A 148 3.36 -7.05 3.07
N ASN A 149 4.45 -7.82 2.96
CA ASN A 149 4.40 -9.12 2.30
C ASN A 149 3.46 -10.10 3.03
N ASN A 150 3.46 -10.10 4.37
CA ASN A 150 2.53 -10.91 5.15
C ASN A 150 1.07 -10.49 4.92
N ILE A 151 0.79 -9.18 4.82
CA ILE A 151 -0.54 -8.67 4.47
C ILE A 151 -0.97 -9.20 3.10
N PHE A 152 -0.10 -9.14 2.09
CA PHE A 152 -0.40 -9.68 0.76
C PHE A 152 -0.64 -11.19 0.77
N TYR A 153 0.13 -11.97 1.53
CA TYR A 153 -0.12 -13.40 1.68
C TYR A 153 -1.47 -13.68 2.34
N ARG A 154 -1.80 -12.97 3.43
CA ARG A 154 -3.08 -13.12 4.12
C ARG A 154 -4.24 -12.75 3.20
N PHE A 155 -4.13 -11.62 2.51
CA PHE A 155 -5.10 -11.18 1.52
C PHE A 155 -5.32 -12.23 0.43
N MET A 156 -4.25 -12.76 -0.17
CA MET A 156 -4.38 -13.72 -1.27
C MET A 156 -4.86 -15.12 -0.83
N MET A 157 -4.48 -15.57 0.37
CA MET A 157 -4.66 -16.96 0.80
C MET A 157 -5.85 -17.17 1.74
N GLU A 158 -6.23 -16.15 2.50
CA GLU A 158 -7.22 -16.27 3.58
C GLU A 158 -8.47 -15.44 3.32
N THR A 159 -8.33 -14.14 3.09
CA THR A 159 -9.48 -13.23 3.16
C THR A 159 -10.02 -12.79 1.80
N GLU A 160 -9.17 -12.67 0.78
CA GLU A 160 -9.44 -11.96 -0.49
C GLU A 160 -10.08 -10.57 -0.30
N ARG A 161 -9.93 -9.98 0.89
CA ARG A 161 -10.48 -8.68 1.31
C ARG A 161 -9.45 -7.93 2.12
N HIS A 162 -9.14 -6.71 1.67
CA HIS A 162 -8.32 -5.73 2.36
C HIS A 162 -8.41 -4.38 1.62
N ASN A 163 -8.74 -3.29 2.32
CA ASN A 163 -9.03 -2.00 1.68
C ASN A 163 -7.78 -1.26 1.18
N GLY A 164 -6.62 -1.49 1.81
CA GLY A 164 -5.38 -0.75 1.54
C GLY A 164 -4.38 -1.38 0.56
N ILE A 165 -4.77 -2.36 -0.27
CA ILE A 165 -3.82 -3.05 -1.15
C ILE A 165 -3.21 -2.08 -2.18
N GLY A 166 -4.01 -1.21 -2.77
CA GLY A 166 -3.55 -0.21 -3.75
C GLY A 166 -2.52 0.74 -3.15
N GLU A 167 -2.81 1.32 -1.99
CA GLU A 167 -1.93 2.27 -1.30
C GLU A 167 -0.61 1.61 -0.87
N LEU A 168 -0.66 0.36 -0.41
CA LEU A 168 0.55 -0.41 -0.10
C LEU A 168 1.40 -0.68 -1.36
N LEU A 169 0.77 -0.95 -2.49
CA LEU A 169 1.46 -1.12 -3.78
C LEU A 169 2.10 0.17 -4.26
N GLU A 170 1.47 1.34 -4.10
CA GLU A 170 2.09 2.64 -4.46
C GLU A 170 3.40 2.88 -3.69
N ILE A 171 3.40 2.58 -2.38
CA ILE A 171 4.61 2.68 -1.56
C ILE A 171 5.66 1.72 -2.08
N LEU A 172 5.27 0.48 -2.40
CA LEU A 172 6.19 -0.52 -2.94
C LEU A 172 6.73 -0.12 -4.31
N GLY A 173 5.95 0.50 -5.19
CA GLY A 173 6.40 1.01 -6.48
C GLY A 173 7.56 2.00 -6.33
N SER A 174 7.41 2.98 -5.42
CA SER A 174 8.49 3.91 -5.04
C SER A 174 9.73 3.17 -4.50
N ILE A 175 9.52 2.18 -3.63
CA ILE A 175 10.60 1.36 -3.05
C ILE A 175 11.34 0.55 -4.12
N ILE A 176 10.62 -0.05 -5.07
CA ILE A 176 11.17 -0.86 -6.17
C ILE A 176 12.02 0.01 -7.09
N ASN A 177 11.54 1.22 -7.41
CA ASN A 177 12.32 2.17 -8.19
C ASN A 177 13.64 2.57 -7.47
N GLY A 178 13.68 2.52 -6.14
CA GLY A 178 14.87 2.75 -5.34
C GLY A 178 15.83 1.56 -5.19
N PHE A 179 15.56 0.38 -5.77
CA PHE A 179 16.44 -0.79 -5.63
C PHE A 179 17.79 -0.59 -6.30
N ALA A 180 18.85 -0.99 -5.59
CA ALA A 180 20.20 -1.03 -6.12
C ALA A 180 20.38 -2.22 -7.08
N LEU A 181 21.18 -2.00 -8.13
CA LEU A 181 21.59 -3.05 -9.06
C LEU A 181 22.98 -3.60 -8.68
N PRO A 182 23.23 -4.92 -8.79
CA PRO A 182 22.25 -5.96 -9.15
C PRO A 182 21.20 -6.17 -8.05
N MET A 183 19.95 -6.45 -8.46
CA MET A 183 18.86 -6.67 -7.51
C MET A 183 19.11 -7.91 -6.65
N LYS A 184 18.87 -7.77 -5.34
CA LYS A 184 18.99 -8.89 -4.39
C LYS A 184 17.94 -9.96 -4.66
N GLU A 185 18.32 -11.21 -4.44
CA GLU A 185 17.46 -12.39 -4.67
C GLU A 185 16.12 -12.32 -3.93
N GLN A 186 16.10 -11.78 -2.70
CA GLN A 186 14.87 -11.58 -1.94
C GLN A 186 13.82 -10.70 -2.68
N HIS A 187 14.26 -9.76 -3.52
CA HIS A 187 13.37 -8.88 -4.28
C HIS A 187 12.79 -9.61 -5.49
N LYS A 188 13.59 -10.47 -6.13
CA LYS A 188 13.13 -11.37 -7.19
C LYS A 188 12.11 -12.38 -6.65
N LEU A 189 12.35 -12.96 -5.47
CA LEU A 189 11.37 -13.79 -4.80
C LEU A 189 10.08 -13.03 -4.47
N PHE A 190 10.17 -11.77 -4.06
CA PHE A 190 9.00 -10.95 -3.79
C PHE A 190 8.13 -10.74 -5.05
N LEU A 191 8.75 -10.45 -6.20
CA LEU A 191 8.05 -10.38 -7.49
C LEU A 191 7.30 -11.70 -7.79
N VAL A 192 8.00 -12.84 -7.73
CA VAL A 192 7.44 -14.13 -8.14
C VAL A 192 6.40 -14.68 -7.15
N ARG A 193 6.59 -14.46 -5.85
CA ARG A 193 5.75 -15.09 -4.82
C ARG A 193 4.64 -14.20 -4.27
N ALA A 194 4.74 -12.88 -4.42
CA ALA A 194 3.72 -11.94 -3.95
C ALA A 194 3.11 -11.13 -5.09
N LEU A 195 3.88 -10.36 -5.86
CA LEU A 195 3.32 -9.45 -6.86
C LEU A 195 2.62 -10.16 -8.03
N ILE A 196 3.28 -11.15 -8.66
CA ILE A 196 2.64 -11.89 -9.75
C ILE A 196 1.35 -12.60 -9.26
N PRO A 197 1.35 -13.31 -8.12
CA PRO A 197 0.12 -13.92 -7.61
C PRO A 197 -0.98 -12.95 -7.18
N LEU A 198 -0.69 -11.66 -6.89
CA LEU A 198 -1.71 -10.64 -6.60
C LEU A 198 -2.65 -10.36 -7.79
N HIS A 199 -2.36 -10.87 -8.98
CA HIS A 199 -3.30 -10.85 -10.10
C HIS A 199 -4.40 -11.90 -9.96
N LYS A 200 -4.31 -12.86 -9.03
CA LYS A 200 -5.27 -13.96 -8.87
C LYS A 200 -6.63 -13.52 -8.30
N PRO A 201 -6.72 -12.70 -7.23
CA PRO A 201 -7.99 -12.30 -6.63
C PRO A 201 -8.97 -11.65 -7.63
N LYS A 202 -10.26 -11.76 -7.34
CA LYS A 202 -11.33 -11.25 -8.24
C LYS A 202 -11.35 -9.72 -8.27
N CYS A 203 -11.08 -9.07 -7.13
CA CYS A 203 -11.07 -7.62 -6.93
C CYS A 203 -9.81 -6.93 -7.46
N VAL A 204 -9.04 -7.55 -8.37
CA VAL A 204 -7.79 -6.99 -8.90
C VAL A 204 -7.99 -5.61 -9.52
N ALA A 205 -9.17 -5.33 -10.10
CA ALA A 205 -9.48 -4.04 -10.71
C ALA A 205 -9.23 -2.84 -9.78
N LEU A 206 -9.45 -3.00 -8.46
CA LEU A 206 -9.28 -1.94 -7.46
C LEU A 206 -7.83 -1.47 -7.29
N TYR A 207 -6.85 -2.34 -7.58
CA TYR A 207 -5.43 -2.09 -7.34
C TYR A 207 -4.54 -2.42 -8.56
N HIS A 208 -5.16 -2.75 -9.70
CA HIS A 208 -4.45 -3.22 -10.88
C HIS A 208 -3.44 -2.21 -11.40
N GLN A 209 -3.81 -0.92 -11.45
CA GLN A 209 -2.91 0.13 -11.95
C GLN A 209 -1.62 0.21 -11.12
N GLN A 210 -1.76 0.16 -9.80
CA GLN A 210 -0.63 0.20 -8.86
C GLN A 210 0.22 -1.08 -8.95
N LEU A 211 -0.42 -2.22 -9.21
CA LEU A 211 0.26 -3.50 -9.41
C LEU A 211 1.05 -3.52 -10.73
N SER A 212 0.42 -3.14 -11.85
CA SER A 212 1.07 -3.01 -13.16
C SER A 212 2.30 -2.11 -13.06
N TYR A 213 2.16 -0.95 -12.41
CA TYR A 213 3.30 -0.06 -12.16
C TYR A 213 4.44 -0.77 -11.41
N CYS A 214 4.15 -1.53 -10.34
CA CYS A 214 5.18 -2.29 -9.64
C CYS A 214 5.86 -3.34 -10.54
N ILE A 215 5.08 -4.06 -11.36
CA ILE A 215 5.58 -5.09 -12.28
C ILE A 215 6.48 -4.48 -13.34
N THR A 216 6.02 -3.42 -14.02
CA THR A 216 6.79 -2.69 -15.03
C THR A 216 8.09 -2.14 -14.44
N GLN A 217 8.05 -1.57 -13.23
CA GLN A 217 9.27 -1.10 -12.56
C GLN A 217 10.28 -2.23 -12.29
N PHE A 218 9.84 -3.46 -12.02
CA PHE A 218 10.76 -4.61 -11.88
C PHE A 218 11.44 -4.96 -13.21
N VAL A 219 10.69 -4.95 -14.31
CA VAL A 219 11.19 -5.28 -15.66
C VAL A 219 12.17 -4.19 -16.14
N GLU A 220 11.86 -2.92 -15.92
CA GLU A 220 12.76 -1.80 -16.23
C GLU A 220 14.09 -1.89 -15.48
N LYS A 221 14.08 -2.34 -14.21
CA LYS A 221 15.31 -2.50 -13.41
C LYS A 221 16.16 -3.70 -13.85
N ASP A 222 15.54 -4.80 -14.27
CA ASP A 222 16.22 -6.00 -14.76
C ASP A 222 15.38 -6.68 -15.83
N TYR A 223 15.66 -6.35 -17.11
CA TYR A 223 14.91 -6.83 -18.27
C TYR A 223 14.82 -8.36 -18.35
N LYS A 224 15.75 -9.10 -17.71
CA LYS A 224 15.74 -10.57 -17.66
C LYS A 224 14.52 -11.13 -16.91
N LEU A 225 13.83 -10.30 -16.14
CA LEU A 225 12.61 -10.67 -15.45
C LEU A 225 11.37 -10.68 -16.36
N ALA A 226 11.43 -10.09 -17.55
CA ALA A 226 10.30 -10.03 -18.49
C ALA A 226 9.70 -11.42 -18.79
N ASP A 227 10.53 -12.41 -19.13
CA ASP A 227 10.05 -13.79 -19.39
C ASP A 227 9.35 -14.39 -18.17
N THR A 228 9.86 -14.12 -16.96
CA THR A 228 9.27 -14.61 -15.71
C THR A 228 7.91 -13.98 -15.45
N VAL A 229 7.79 -12.67 -15.65
CA VAL A 229 6.54 -11.91 -15.48
C VAL A 229 5.50 -12.35 -16.50
N ILE A 230 5.83 -12.35 -17.79
CA ILE A 230 4.89 -12.71 -18.87
C ILE A 230 4.37 -14.14 -18.66
N ARG A 231 5.23 -15.11 -18.35
CA ARG A 231 4.79 -16.47 -18.03
C ARG A 231 3.93 -16.53 -16.78
N GLY A 232 4.22 -15.70 -15.78
CA GLY A 232 3.43 -15.56 -14.57
C GLY A 232 2.01 -15.09 -14.86
N LEU A 233 1.85 -14.03 -15.66
CA LEU A 233 0.56 -13.50 -16.10
C LEU A 233 -0.21 -14.54 -16.93
N LEU A 234 0.45 -15.18 -17.90
CA LEU A 234 -0.17 -16.24 -18.71
C LEU A 234 -0.63 -17.44 -17.86
N ARG A 235 0.07 -17.76 -16.76
CA ARG A 235 -0.34 -18.81 -15.82
C ARG A 235 -1.61 -18.44 -15.05
N HIS A 236 -1.80 -17.16 -14.77
CA HIS A 236 -2.94 -16.64 -14.02
C HIS A 236 -4.02 -16.03 -14.93
N TRP A 237 -3.98 -16.31 -16.23
CA TRP A 237 -4.87 -15.72 -17.22
C TRP A 237 -6.35 -15.90 -16.85
N PRO A 238 -7.16 -14.83 -16.85
CA PRO A 238 -8.58 -14.91 -16.53
C PRO A 238 -9.35 -15.63 -17.65
N LEU A 239 -10.10 -16.68 -17.29
CA LEU A 239 -10.91 -17.45 -18.26
C LEU A 239 -12.42 -17.16 -18.18
N LYS A 240 -12.87 -16.48 -17.12
CA LYS A 240 -14.29 -16.29 -16.80
C LYS A 240 -14.67 -14.83 -16.52
N ASN A 241 -13.71 -13.91 -16.58
CA ASN A 241 -13.91 -12.51 -16.27
C ASN A 241 -13.27 -11.68 -17.39
N CYS A 242 -14.10 -11.14 -18.29
CA CYS A 242 -13.66 -10.37 -19.46
C CYS A 242 -13.01 -9.04 -19.06
N GLN A 243 -13.54 -8.33 -18.07
CA GLN A 243 -12.95 -7.07 -17.60
C GLN A 243 -11.51 -7.30 -17.12
N LYS A 244 -11.29 -8.40 -16.38
CA LYS A 244 -9.96 -8.79 -15.94
C LYS A 244 -9.04 -9.20 -17.09
N GLU A 245 -9.59 -9.78 -18.16
CA GLU A 245 -8.83 -10.09 -19.38
C GLU A 245 -8.33 -8.83 -20.07
N VAL A 246 -9.18 -7.80 -20.17
CA VAL A 246 -8.80 -6.48 -20.69
C VAL A 246 -7.66 -5.86 -19.86
N LEU A 247 -7.74 -5.95 -18.53
CA LEU A 247 -6.67 -5.47 -17.64
C LEU A 247 -5.34 -6.19 -17.91
N PHE A 248 -5.35 -7.52 -18.01
CA PHE A 248 -4.16 -8.33 -18.30
C PHE A 248 -3.56 -8.01 -19.67
N LEU A 249 -4.40 -7.74 -20.68
CA LEU A 249 -3.94 -7.36 -22.01
C LEU A 249 -3.23 -5.99 -21.98
N GLY A 250 -3.80 -5.01 -21.28
CA GLY A 250 -3.19 -3.69 -21.10
C GLY A 250 -1.84 -3.77 -20.35
N GLU A 251 -1.78 -4.53 -19.25
CA GLU A 251 -0.52 -4.74 -18.53
C GLU A 251 0.53 -5.46 -19.40
N LEU A 252 0.12 -6.47 -20.18
CA LEU A 252 1.04 -7.15 -21.10
C LEU A 252 1.62 -6.21 -22.15
N GLU A 253 0.82 -5.27 -22.68
CA GLU A 253 1.29 -4.25 -23.62
C GLU A 253 2.40 -3.40 -22.98
N GLU A 254 2.16 -2.86 -21.78
CA GLU A 254 3.16 -2.06 -21.04
C GLU A 254 4.46 -2.85 -20.77
N ILE A 255 4.34 -4.13 -20.39
CA ILE A 255 5.51 -4.98 -20.14
C ILE A 255 6.29 -5.26 -21.43
N LEU A 256 5.59 -5.48 -22.55
CA LEU A 256 6.21 -5.75 -23.84
C LEU A 256 6.99 -4.54 -24.35
N ASP A 257 6.50 -3.32 -24.12
CA ASP A 257 7.22 -2.09 -24.46
C ASP A 257 8.58 -1.98 -23.72
N ALA A 258 8.65 -2.48 -22.49
CA ALA A 258 9.89 -2.55 -21.71
C ALA A 258 10.76 -3.79 -22.01
N THR A 259 10.27 -4.74 -22.83
CA THR A 259 10.93 -6.03 -23.04
C THR A 259 11.94 -5.99 -24.20
N GLN A 260 13.15 -6.49 -23.95
CA GLN A 260 14.16 -6.65 -24.99
C GLN A 260 13.88 -7.87 -25.90
N ALA A 261 14.26 -7.77 -27.18
CA ALA A 261 14.03 -8.81 -28.19
C ALA A 261 14.50 -10.22 -27.76
N VAL A 262 15.64 -10.30 -27.03
CA VAL A 262 16.19 -11.59 -26.56
C VAL A 262 15.27 -12.26 -25.55
N GLU A 263 14.70 -11.51 -24.60
CA GLU A 263 13.77 -12.07 -23.62
C GLU A 263 12.41 -12.35 -24.26
N PHE A 264 11.96 -11.50 -25.18
CA PHE A 264 10.72 -11.70 -25.93
C PHE A 264 10.72 -13.04 -26.70
N GLN A 265 11.83 -13.39 -27.35
CA GLN A 265 11.95 -14.67 -28.07
C GLN A 265 11.66 -15.90 -27.19
N ARG A 266 11.90 -15.80 -25.88
CA ARG A 266 11.67 -16.89 -24.93
C ARG A 266 10.19 -17.10 -24.66
N CYS A 267 9.42 -16.02 -24.57
CA CYS A 267 7.99 -16.04 -24.21
C CYS A 267 7.03 -15.83 -25.40
N MET A 268 7.51 -15.49 -26.60
CA MET A 268 6.65 -15.13 -27.74
C MET A 268 5.64 -16.23 -28.11
N ILE A 269 6.06 -17.50 -28.13
CA ILE A 269 5.18 -18.61 -28.55
C ILE A 269 3.97 -18.76 -27.61
N PRO A 270 4.15 -18.93 -26.28
CA PRO A 270 3.01 -19.02 -25.38
C PRO A 270 2.18 -17.74 -25.34
N LEU A 271 2.82 -16.56 -25.46
CA LEU A 271 2.13 -15.27 -25.51
C LEU A 271 1.18 -15.17 -26.70
N PHE A 272 1.67 -15.37 -27.93
CA PHE A 272 0.83 -15.26 -29.12
C PHE A 272 -0.22 -16.36 -29.23
N ARG A 273 0.00 -17.54 -28.63
CA ARG A 273 -1.06 -18.53 -28.48
C ARG A 273 -2.22 -18.01 -27.64
N GLN A 274 -1.93 -17.25 -26.58
CA GLN A 274 -2.97 -16.66 -25.75
C GLN A 274 -3.64 -15.48 -26.47
N ILE A 275 -2.88 -14.58 -27.08
CA ILE A 275 -3.44 -13.48 -27.90
C ILE A 275 -4.34 -14.03 -29.01
N GLY A 276 -3.92 -15.10 -29.68
CA GLY A 276 -4.73 -15.77 -30.70
C GLY A 276 -6.07 -16.31 -30.17
N ARG A 277 -6.16 -16.69 -28.89
CA ARG A 277 -7.43 -17.05 -28.26
C ARG A 277 -8.29 -15.82 -27.99
N CYS A 278 -7.68 -14.75 -27.47
CA CYS A 278 -8.38 -13.49 -27.20
C CYS A 278 -8.99 -12.91 -28.49
N LEU A 279 -8.26 -12.91 -29.60
CA LEU A 279 -8.75 -12.44 -30.91
C LEU A 279 -9.91 -13.26 -31.48
N ASN A 280 -10.04 -14.52 -31.07
CA ASN A 280 -11.16 -15.39 -31.46
C ASN A 280 -12.29 -15.40 -30.42
N SER A 281 -12.20 -14.56 -29.38
CA SER A 281 -13.26 -14.40 -28.40
C SER A 281 -14.51 -13.80 -29.04
N SER A 282 -15.69 -14.25 -28.60
CA SER A 282 -16.95 -13.63 -28.98
C SER A 282 -17.23 -12.33 -28.22
N GLN A 283 -16.43 -12.02 -27.20
CA GLN A 283 -16.52 -10.78 -26.43
C GLN A 283 -15.84 -9.64 -27.20
N PHE A 284 -16.55 -8.52 -27.38
CA PHE A 284 -16.08 -7.38 -28.17
C PHE A 284 -15.01 -6.52 -27.48
N GLN A 285 -15.14 -6.34 -26.15
CA GLN A 285 -14.17 -5.59 -25.32
C GLN A 285 -12.83 -6.30 -25.29
#